data_AF-A0A0F9MZF2-F1
#
_entry.id   AF-A0A0F9MZF2-F1
#
_cell.length_a   1.000
_cell.length_b   1.000
_cell.length_c   1.000
_cell.angle_alpha   90.00
_cell.angle_beta   90.00
_cell.angle_gamma   90.00
#
_symmetry.space_group_name_H-M   'P 1'
#
loop_
_entity.id
_entity.type
_entity.pdbx_description
1 polymer ?
#
loop_
_entity_poly.entity_id
_entity_poly.type
_entity_poly.pdbx_seq_one_letter_code
_entity_poly.pdbx_strand_id
1 'polypeptide(L)'
;MTYLIAIDPGDKHTGVVELNEDGTRIQSYTYDPALTVKMLEDNLNFGASEHNEPLARMVVEKFQLYPNRTKFKAWSGLEVVELIGVIKYICKKAEIPCLMVAPPDVNAFWRNREIDPTIKKRLHTKHEVSAYRLGEYARVLRPLQPS
;
A
#
# COMPACT_ATOMS: atom_id res chain seq x y z
N MET A 1 13.94 4.17 12.94
CA MET A 1 13.23 2.88 12.89
C MET A 1 12.99 2.51 11.43
N THR A 2 12.66 1.27 11.11
CA THR A 2 12.23 0.92 9.74
C THR A 2 10.73 1.11 9.58
N TYR A 3 10.30 1.38 8.35
CA TYR A 3 8.88 1.46 8.02
C TYR A 3 8.54 0.67 6.74
N LEU A 4 7.26 0.47 6.50
CA LEU A 4 6.71 -0.04 5.25
C LEU A 4 5.77 0.98 4.63
N ILE A 5 5.61 0.91 3.32
CA ILE A 5 4.57 1.62 2.57
C ILE A 5 3.57 0.58 2.05
N ALA A 6 2.28 0.78 2.33
CA ALA A 6 1.19 -0.04 1.84
C ALA A 6 0.35 0.73 0.81
N ILE A 7 0.04 0.09 -0.32
CA ILE A 7 -0.63 0.71 -1.46
C ILE A 7 -1.86 -0.11 -1.86
N ASP A 8 -3.02 0.58 -1.87
CA ASP A 8 -4.30 0.14 -2.45
C ASP A 8 -4.48 0.83 -3.81
N PRO A 9 -3.98 0.25 -4.92
CA PRO A 9 -4.03 0.89 -6.23
C PRO A 9 -5.45 0.93 -6.78
N GLY A 10 -5.87 2.09 -7.27
CA GLY A 10 -7.16 2.27 -7.95
C GLY A 10 -7.01 3.04 -9.26
N ASP A 11 -8.04 2.97 -10.11
CA ASP A 11 -7.99 3.60 -11.44
C ASP A 11 -7.95 5.15 -11.36
N LYS A 12 -8.44 5.71 -10.26
CA LYS A 12 -8.54 7.17 -10.02
C LYS A 12 -7.91 7.62 -8.72
N HIS A 13 -8.01 6.77 -7.71
CA HIS A 13 -7.56 7.04 -6.35
C HIS A 13 -6.78 5.84 -5.87
N THR A 14 -5.57 6.11 -5.38
CA THR A 14 -4.67 5.14 -4.81
C THR A 14 -4.46 5.51 -3.36
N GLY A 15 -4.80 4.59 -2.47
CA GLY A 15 -4.56 4.73 -1.05
C GLY A 15 -3.11 4.40 -0.75
N VAL A 16 -2.43 5.24 0.01
CA VAL A 16 -1.06 5.03 0.47
C VAL A 16 -1.03 5.19 1.97
N VAL A 17 -0.43 4.24 2.67
CA VAL A 17 -0.23 4.31 4.11
C VAL A 17 1.20 3.90 4.47
N GLU A 18 1.86 4.73 5.26
CA GLU A 18 3.14 4.41 5.88
C GLU A 18 2.93 3.88 7.28
N LEU A 19 3.51 2.72 7.60
CA LEU A 19 3.47 2.10 8.91
C LEU A 19 4.89 1.82 9.39
N ASN A 20 5.22 2.25 10.61
CA ASN A 20 6.43 1.76 11.28
C ASN A 20 6.18 0.38 11.91
N GLU A 21 7.25 -0.25 12.36
CA GLU A 21 7.22 -1.62 12.91
C GLU A 21 6.30 -1.77 14.12
N ASP A 22 6.30 -0.80 15.04
CA ASP A 22 5.50 -0.83 16.26
C ASP A 22 4.02 -0.43 16.04
N GLY A 23 3.66 0.04 14.84
CA GLY A 23 2.31 0.45 14.48
C GLY A 23 1.88 1.81 15.06
N THR A 24 2.80 2.58 15.65
CA THR A 24 2.50 3.90 16.25
C THR A 24 2.44 5.03 15.23
N ARG A 25 3.25 4.92 14.16
CA ARG A 25 3.30 5.89 13.06
C ARG A 25 2.39 5.45 11.93
N ILE A 26 1.47 6.34 11.56
CA ILE A 26 0.51 6.15 10.48
C ILE A 26 0.39 7.47 9.72
N GLN A 27 1.05 7.54 8.56
CA GLN A 27 0.81 8.62 7.61
C GLN A 27 -0.01 8.03 6.48
N SER A 28 -1.08 8.72 6.08
CA SER A 28 -2.00 8.23 5.06
C SER A 28 -2.32 9.32 4.05
N TYR A 29 -2.38 8.91 2.80
CA TYR A 29 -2.61 9.80 1.68
C TYR A 29 -3.50 9.10 0.66
N THR A 30 -4.27 9.90 -0.07
CA THR A 30 -4.94 9.45 -1.29
C THR A 30 -4.40 10.27 -2.44
N TYR A 31 -3.75 9.59 -3.39
CA TYR A 31 -3.22 10.20 -4.60
C TYR A 31 -3.99 9.72 -5.82
N ASP A 32 -3.87 10.44 -6.93
CA ASP A 32 -4.10 9.82 -8.23
C ASP A 32 -2.92 8.89 -8.61
N PRO A 33 -3.07 8.02 -9.62
CA PRO A 33 -2.00 7.11 -10.04
C PRO A 33 -0.68 7.81 -10.40
N ALA A 34 -0.72 8.96 -11.07
CA ALA A 34 0.49 9.66 -11.51
C ALA A 34 1.24 10.29 -10.32
N LEU A 35 0.51 10.90 -9.39
CA LEU A 35 1.07 11.42 -8.14
C LEU A 35 1.61 10.31 -7.24
N THR A 36 1.00 9.12 -7.27
CA THR A 36 1.55 7.94 -6.58
C THR A 36 2.94 7.59 -7.10
N VAL A 37 3.10 7.51 -8.43
CA VAL A 37 4.39 7.20 -9.06
C VAL A 37 5.41 8.27 -8.71
N LYS A 38 5.05 9.55 -8.83
CA LYS A 38 5.93 10.66 -8.48
C LYS A 38 6.38 10.59 -7.01
N MET A 39 5.46 10.37 -6.08
CA MET A 39 5.77 10.23 -4.65
C MET A 39 6.77 9.09 -4.40
N LEU A 40 6.60 7.95 -5.08
CA LEU A 40 7.53 6.83 -4.96
C LEU A 40 8.91 7.16 -5.52
N GLU A 41 8.99 7.84 -6.67
CA GLU A 41 10.27 8.27 -7.23
C GLU A 41 10.97 9.28 -6.33
N ASP A 42 10.23 10.24 -5.77
CA ASP A 42 10.77 11.28 -4.88
C ASP A 42 11.30 10.65 -3.56
N ASN A 43 10.53 9.74 -2.94
CA ASN A 43 10.93 9.06 -1.71
C ASN A 43 12.14 8.12 -1.88
N LEU A 44 12.33 7.55 -3.08
CA LEU A 44 13.34 6.52 -3.32
C LEU A 44 14.63 7.05 -3.95
N ASN A 45 14.58 8.15 -4.69
CA ASN A 45 15.76 8.69 -5.37
C ASN A 45 16.70 9.49 -4.46
N PHE A 46 16.32 9.84 -3.22
CA PHE A 46 17.03 10.89 -2.48
C PHE A 46 17.67 10.54 -1.14
N GLY A 47 17.63 9.30 -0.64
CA GLY A 47 18.13 9.04 0.73
C GLY A 47 17.48 9.95 1.78
N ALA A 48 16.38 10.59 1.40
CA ALA A 48 15.65 11.64 2.06
C ALA A 48 14.21 11.15 2.14
N SER A 49 14.00 10.04 2.83
CA SER A 49 12.73 9.98 3.54
C SER A 49 12.75 11.21 4.44
N GLU A 50 11.65 11.99 4.51
CA GLU A 50 11.53 13.14 5.43
C GLU A 50 11.87 12.78 6.89
N HIS A 51 12.02 11.48 7.16
CA HIS A 51 12.13 10.85 8.45
C HIS A 51 13.52 10.27 8.74
N ASN A 52 14.48 10.31 7.80
CA ASN A 52 15.81 9.65 7.94
C ASN A 52 15.72 8.15 8.29
N GLU A 53 14.58 7.53 8.00
CA GLU A 53 14.28 6.14 8.30
C GLU A 53 14.38 5.29 7.03
N PRO A 54 14.99 4.09 7.09
CA PRO A 54 15.04 3.20 5.93
C PRO A 54 13.69 2.52 5.68
N LEU A 55 13.25 2.57 4.42
CA LEU A 55 12.08 1.83 3.94
C LEU A 55 12.42 0.33 3.83
N ALA A 56 11.80 -0.51 4.66
CA ALA A 56 12.07 -1.93 4.70
C ALA A 56 11.31 -2.74 3.65
N ARG A 57 10.12 -2.29 3.24
CA ARG A 57 9.34 -2.95 2.17
C ARG A 57 8.20 -2.09 1.62
N MET A 58 7.81 -2.44 0.40
CA MET A 58 6.55 -2.05 -0.21
C MET A 58 5.53 -3.19 -0.05
N VAL A 59 4.27 -2.87 0.23
CA VAL A 59 3.16 -3.81 0.28
C VAL A 59 2.08 -3.32 -0.69
N VAL A 60 1.68 -4.13 -1.66
CA VAL A 60 0.75 -3.70 -2.72
C VAL A 60 -0.38 -4.70 -2.85
N GLU A 61 -1.62 -4.21 -2.91
CA GLU A 61 -2.75 -5.07 -3.21
C GLU A 61 -2.65 -5.59 -4.66
N LYS A 62 -2.85 -6.90 -4.84
CA LYS A 62 -2.95 -7.52 -6.16
C LYS A 62 -4.26 -7.13 -6.83
N PHE A 63 -4.18 -6.77 -8.10
CA PHE A 63 -5.36 -6.72 -8.94
C PHE A 63 -6.00 -8.11 -9.04
N GLN A 64 -7.27 -8.21 -8.70
CA GLN A 64 -8.09 -9.41 -8.90
C GLN A 64 -9.42 -9.04 -9.57
N LEU A 65 -9.75 -9.78 -10.62
CA LEU A 65 -11.05 -9.69 -11.27
C LEU A 65 -12.05 -10.55 -10.53
N TYR A 66 -13.13 -9.92 -10.08
CA TYR A 66 -14.28 -10.59 -9.51
C TYR A 66 -15.42 -10.62 -10.53
N PRO A 67 -16.18 -11.73 -10.64
CA PRO A 67 -17.24 -11.86 -11.65
C PRO A 67 -18.23 -10.69 -11.69
N ASN A 68 -18.57 -10.13 -10.52
CA ASN A 68 -19.46 -8.98 -10.39
C ASN A 68 -18.85 -7.64 -10.88
N ARG A 69 -17.53 -7.54 -11.01
CA ARG A 69 -16.81 -6.36 -11.51
C ARG A 69 -16.30 -6.54 -12.95
N THR A 70 -16.26 -7.76 -13.47
CA THR A 70 -15.75 -8.08 -14.81
C THR A 70 -16.45 -7.30 -15.92
N LYS A 71 -17.78 -7.07 -15.82
CA LYS A 71 -18.54 -6.33 -16.86
C LYS A 71 -18.01 -4.91 -17.11
N PHE A 72 -17.61 -4.21 -16.05
CA PHE A 72 -17.07 -2.85 -16.15
C PHE A 72 -15.59 -2.84 -16.52
N LYS A 73 -14.84 -3.88 -16.13
CA LYS A 73 -13.40 -4.00 -16.41
C LYS A 73 -13.07 -4.52 -17.81
N ALA A 74 -14.01 -5.20 -18.48
CA ALA A 74 -13.82 -5.68 -19.86
C ALA A 74 -13.54 -4.55 -20.87
N TRP A 75 -13.89 -3.30 -20.52
CA TRP A 75 -13.74 -2.13 -21.39
C TRP A 75 -12.85 -1.04 -20.78
N SER A 76 -12.21 -1.30 -19.64
CA SER A 76 -11.26 -0.35 -19.03
C SER A 76 -9.84 -0.58 -19.55
N GLY A 77 -8.97 0.45 -19.53
CA GLY A 77 -7.56 0.33 -19.89
C GLY A 77 -6.73 -0.54 -18.94
N LEU A 78 -7.31 -0.95 -17.80
CA LEU A 78 -6.62 -1.71 -16.74
C LEU A 78 -5.45 -0.91 -16.14
N GLU A 79 -5.67 0.39 -15.93
CA GLU A 79 -4.72 1.37 -15.42
C GLU A 79 -4.13 0.93 -14.06
N VAL A 80 -4.90 0.23 -13.22
CA VAL A 80 -4.42 -0.38 -11.97
C VAL A 80 -3.31 -1.41 -12.22
N VAL A 81 -3.42 -2.21 -13.28
CA VAL A 81 -2.40 -3.21 -13.63
C VAL A 81 -1.12 -2.52 -14.08
N GLU A 82 -1.23 -1.45 -14.86
CA GLU A 82 -0.10 -0.62 -15.28
C GLU A 82 0.61 0.01 -14.07
N LEU A 83 -0.16 0.63 -13.16
CA LEU A 83 0.37 1.21 -11.92
C LEU A 83 1.12 0.16 -11.07
N ILE A 84 0.53 -1.03 -10.89
CA ILE A 84 1.21 -2.14 -10.18
C ILE A 84 2.52 -2.52 -10.88
N GLY A 85 2.54 -2.55 -12.21
CA GLY A 85 3.75 -2.79 -13.00
C GLY A 85 4.84 -1.76 -12.71
N VAL A 86 4.50 -0.48 -12.70
CA VAL A 86 5.42 0.63 -12.39
C VAL A 86 5.95 0.52 -10.96
N ILE A 87 5.08 0.28 -9.97
CA ILE A 87 5.48 0.11 -8.57
C ILE A 87 6.49 -1.03 -8.42
N LYS A 88 6.25 -2.18 -9.08
CA LYS A 88 7.17 -3.32 -9.06
C LYS A 88 8.53 -2.98 -9.68
N TYR A 89 8.54 -2.25 -10.80
CA TYR A 89 9.76 -1.81 -11.45
C TYR A 89 10.58 -0.88 -10.53
N ILE A 90 9.92 0.11 -9.94
CA ILE A 90 10.53 1.05 -8.98
C ILE A 90 11.13 0.30 -7.79
N CYS A 91 10.38 -0.61 -7.17
CA CYS A 91 10.86 -1.41 -6.04
C CYS A 91 12.08 -2.26 -6.44
N LYS A 92 12.07 -2.86 -7.64
CA LYS A 92 13.19 -3.66 -8.14
C LYS A 92 14.44 -2.81 -8.36
N LYS A 93 14.29 -1.60 -8.93
CA LYS A 93 15.38 -0.66 -9.16
C LYS A 93 16.01 -0.17 -7.85
N ALA A 94 15.18 0.05 -6.82
CA ALA A 94 15.61 0.50 -5.50
C ALA A 94 16.02 -0.64 -4.54
N GLU A 95 16.03 -1.89 -5.00
CA GLU A 95 16.30 -3.08 -4.17
C GLU A 95 15.38 -3.24 -2.95
N ILE A 96 14.15 -2.72 -3.04
CA ILE A 96 13.16 -2.79 -1.96
C ILE A 96 12.28 -4.03 -2.14
N PRO A 97 12.14 -4.87 -1.09
CA PRO A 97 11.20 -5.98 -1.12
C PRO A 97 9.77 -5.50 -1.38
N CYS A 98 9.13 -6.03 -2.43
CA CYS A 98 7.74 -5.73 -2.77
C CYS A 98 6.86 -6.96 -2.50
N LEU A 99 5.96 -6.82 -1.52
CA LEU A 99 5.01 -7.86 -1.13
C LEU A 99 3.66 -7.62 -1.82
N MET A 100 3.31 -8.51 -2.74
CA MET A 100 1.99 -8.51 -3.37
C MET A 100 1.00 -9.33 -2.54
N VAL A 101 -0.11 -8.75 -2.09
CA VAL A 101 -1.12 -9.41 -1.25
C VAL A 101 -2.46 -9.50 -1.98
N ALA A 102 -3.15 -10.64 -1.89
CA ALA A 102 -4.46 -10.77 -2.51
C ALA A 102 -5.56 -10.18 -1.60
N PRO A 103 -6.58 -9.48 -2.14
CA PRO A 103 -7.68 -8.93 -1.34
C PRO A 103 -8.39 -9.97 -0.45
N PRO A 104 -8.62 -11.24 -0.88
CA PRO A 104 -9.24 -12.26 -0.03
C PRO A 104 -8.45 -12.56 1.25
N ASP A 105 -7.11 -12.50 1.20
CA ASP A 105 -6.26 -12.75 2.37
C ASP A 105 -6.41 -11.64 3.41
N VAL A 106 -6.41 -10.39 2.94
CA VAL A 106 -6.66 -9.20 3.78
C VAL A 106 -8.07 -9.27 4.38
N ASN A 107 -9.08 -9.59 3.57
CA ASN A 107 -10.46 -9.71 4.03
C ASN A 107 -10.64 -10.83 5.07
N ALA A 108 -9.96 -11.96 4.91
CA ALA A 108 -10.00 -13.05 5.88
C ALA A 108 -9.35 -12.63 7.21
N PHE A 109 -8.21 -11.94 7.16
CA PHE A 109 -7.52 -11.44 8.35
C PHE A 109 -8.36 -10.41 9.13
N TRP A 110 -9.07 -9.52 8.42
CA TRP A 110 -9.88 -8.47 9.02
C TRP A 110 -11.32 -8.89 9.37
N ARG A 111 -11.74 -10.13 9.09
CA ARG A 111 -13.13 -10.60 9.28
C ARG A 111 -13.68 -10.35 10.68
N ASN A 112 -12.85 -10.54 11.71
CA ASN A 112 -13.21 -10.39 13.11
C ASN A 112 -12.33 -9.34 13.82
N ARG A 113 -11.76 -8.39 13.06
CA ARG A 113 -10.87 -7.35 13.58
C ARG A 113 -11.43 -5.99 13.25
N GLU A 114 -11.21 -5.05 14.15
CA GLU A 114 -11.55 -3.65 13.93
C GLU A 114 -10.28 -2.81 13.93
N ILE A 115 -10.31 -1.75 13.12
CA ILE A 115 -9.25 -0.73 13.15
C ILE A 115 -9.46 0.06 14.43
N ASP A 116 -8.39 0.23 15.21
CA ASP A 116 -8.43 1.05 16.43
C ASP A 116 -9.08 2.43 16.14
N PRO A 117 -10.03 2.89 16.96
CA PRO A 117 -10.74 4.15 16.70
C PRO A 117 -9.83 5.38 16.58
N THR A 118 -8.70 5.41 17.28
CA THR A 118 -7.73 6.51 17.20
C THR A 118 -7.00 6.52 15.86
N ILE A 119 -6.67 5.34 15.34
CA ILE A 119 -6.10 5.16 14.01
C ILE A 119 -7.12 5.52 12.95
N LYS A 120 -8.35 5.02 13.08
CA LYS A 120 -9.43 5.24 12.11
C LYS A 120 -9.71 6.72 11.87
N LYS A 121 -9.55 7.59 12.88
CA LYS A 121 -9.69 9.05 12.74
C LYS A 121 -8.62 9.70 11.84
N ARG A 122 -7.49 9.04 11.63
CA ARG A 122 -6.39 9.50 10.76
C ARG A 122 -6.56 9.04 9.31
N LEU A 123 -7.52 8.15 9.04
CA LEU A 123 -7.77 7.59 7.71
C LEU A 123 -9.01 8.27 7.10
N HIS A 124 -8.81 9.07 6.06
CA HIS A 124 -9.82 9.98 5.54
C HIS A 124 -10.64 9.38 4.40
N THR A 125 -10.08 8.42 3.67
CA THR A 125 -10.74 7.81 2.51
C THR A 125 -10.86 6.29 2.64
N LYS A 126 -11.75 5.69 1.84
CA LYS A 126 -11.88 4.22 1.77
C LYS A 126 -10.59 3.55 1.27
N HIS A 127 -9.84 4.24 0.41
CA HIS A 127 -8.57 3.75 -0.12
C HIS A 127 -7.48 3.77 0.93
N GLU A 128 -7.41 4.81 1.76
CA GLU A 128 -6.50 4.85 2.92
C GLU A 128 -6.83 3.75 3.94
N VAL A 129 -8.12 3.50 4.18
CA VAL A 129 -8.55 2.38 5.02
C VAL A 129 -8.13 1.03 4.44
N SER A 130 -8.27 0.84 3.13
CA SER A 130 -7.84 -0.39 2.44
C SER A 130 -6.31 -0.57 2.53
N ALA A 131 -5.55 0.47 2.23
CA ALA A 131 -4.09 0.48 2.32
C ALA A 131 -3.59 0.24 3.76
N TYR A 132 -4.23 0.82 4.77
CA TYR A 132 -3.92 0.55 6.18
C TYR A 132 -4.14 -0.94 6.51
N ARG A 133 -5.29 -1.49 6.14
CA ARG A 133 -5.63 -2.90 6.37
C ARG A 133 -4.60 -3.85 5.74
N LEU A 134 -4.16 -3.51 4.52
CA LEU A 134 -3.13 -4.22 3.79
C LEU A 134 -1.78 -4.15 4.50
N GLY A 135 -1.35 -2.96 4.91
CA GLY A 135 -0.09 -2.75 5.62
C GLY A 135 -0.03 -3.47 6.94
N GLU A 136 -1.10 -3.38 7.74
CA GLU A 136 -1.20 -4.03 9.05
C GLU A 136 -1.25 -5.55 8.94
N TYR A 137 -1.95 -6.09 7.92
CA TYR A 137 -1.90 -7.51 7.58
C TYR A 137 -0.45 -7.98 7.35
N ALA A 138 0.30 -7.23 6.53
CA ALA A 138 1.68 -7.56 6.23
C ALA A 138 2.60 -7.41 7.45
N ARG A 139 2.42 -6.36 8.25
CA ARG A 139 3.20 -6.08 9.47
C ARG A 139 3.04 -7.19 10.50
N VAL A 140 1.80 -7.62 10.76
CA VAL A 140 1.50 -8.65 11.76
C VAL A 140 1.96 -10.03 11.33
N LEU A 141 1.75 -10.42 10.07
CA LEU A 141 2.09 -11.77 9.60
C LEU A 141 3.55 -11.93 9.16
N ARG A 142 4.21 -10.83 8.79
CA ARG A 142 5.62 -10.81 8.40
C ARG A 142 6.31 -9.60 9.04
N PRO A 143 6.56 -9.64 10.36
CA PRO A 143 7.22 -8.55 11.07
C PRO A 143 8.49 -8.10 10.33
N LEU A 144 8.74 -6.79 10.34
CA LEU A 144 10.03 -6.26 9.90
C LEU A 144 11.06 -6.83 10.88
N GLN A 145 12.11 -7.52 10.38
CA GLN A 145 13.12 -8.01 11.31
C GLN A 145 13.96 -6.82 11.78
N PRO A 146 14.23 -6.68 13.09
CA PRO A 146 15.20 -5.70 13.55
C PRO A 146 16.55 -6.07 12.93
N SER A 147 17.14 -5.11 12.22
CA SER A 147 18.49 -5.19 11.64
C SER A 147 19.54 -5.39 12.72
#